data_AF-D8WWL2-F1
#
_entry.id   AF-D8WWL2-F1
#
_cell.length_a   1.000
_cell.length_b   1.000
_cell.length_c   1.000
_cell.angle_alpha   90.00
_cell.angle_beta   90.00
_cell.angle_gamma   90.00
#
_symmetry.space_group_name_H-M   'P 1'
#
loop_
_entity.id
_entity.type
_entity.pdbx_description
1 polymer ?
#
loop_
_entity_poly.entity_id
_entity_poly.type
_entity_poly.pdbx_seq_one_letter_code
_entity_poly.pdbx_strand_id
1 'polypeptide(L)'
;MPDIKNSERCHAALCSDLAPALIAFEARVKIASLEGEREIALSDFYTGEGKNPTVLQAGEMVTQISIPESAWQTKSAYVKLRSRKSIDFPQAGAAVVLS
;
A
#
# COMPACT_ATOMS: atom_id res chain seq x y z
N MET A 1 6.29 -18.77 15.53
CA MET A 1 6.88 -17.57 14.88
C MET A 1 8.39 -17.73 14.96
N PRO A 2 9.15 -17.46 13.89
CA PRO A 2 10.61 -17.43 13.97
C PRO A 2 11.06 -16.43 15.04
N ASP A 3 12.23 -16.66 15.62
CA ASP A 3 12.75 -15.83 16.71
C ASP A 3 13.04 -14.41 16.20
N ILE A 4 12.22 -13.44 16.63
CA ILE A 4 12.34 -12.04 16.20
C ILE A 4 13.55 -11.39 16.88
N LYS A 5 13.92 -11.86 18.08
CA LYS A 5 15.11 -11.40 18.79
C LYS A 5 16.32 -11.96 18.03
N ASN A 6 17.12 -11.07 17.44
CA ASN A 6 18.27 -11.36 16.55
C ASN A 6 17.95 -11.58 15.06
N SER A 7 16.79 -11.13 14.59
CA SER A 7 16.54 -11.08 13.15
C SER A 7 17.33 -9.96 12.47
N GLU A 8 18.04 -10.27 11.39
CA GLU A 8 18.69 -9.29 10.49
C GLU A 8 17.67 -8.48 9.66
N ARG A 9 16.41 -8.94 9.59
CA ARG A 9 15.29 -8.25 8.91
C ARG A 9 14.43 -7.46 9.89
N CYS A 10 13.99 -6.27 9.46
CA CYS A 10 12.95 -5.51 10.14
C CYS A 10 11.54 -6.10 9.86
N HIS A 11 10.83 -6.46 10.93
CA HIS A 11 9.48 -7.05 10.91
C HIS A 11 8.35 -6.04 11.15
N ALA A 12 8.63 -4.73 11.05
CA ALA A 12 7.60 -3.71 11.21
C ALA A 12 6.47 -3.90 10.18
N ALA A 13 5.23 -3.89 10.64
CA ALA A 13 4.07 -4.04 9.79
C ALA A 13 3.65 -2.69 9.19
N LEU A 14 3.24 -2.71 7.91
CA LEU A 14 2.59 -1.57 7.28
C LEU A 14 1.10 -1.58 7.61
N CYS A 15 0.68 -0.80 8.60
CA CYS A 15 -0.72 -0.72 9.02
C CYS A 15 -1.51 0.32 8.21
N SER A 16 -1.61 0.13 6.89
CA SER A 16 -2.30 1.06 5.98
C SER A 16 -3.74 0.62 5.67
N ASP A 17 -4.69 1.56 5.76
CA ASP A 17 -6.06 1.34 5.31
C ASP A 17 -6.20 1.52 3.79
N LEU A 18 -5.46 2.47 3.21
CA LEU A 18 -5.60 2.85 1.79
C LEU A 18 -4.83 1.94 0.84
N ALA A 19 -3.67 1.43 1.25
CA ALA A 19 -2.85 0.56 0.40
C ALA A 19 -3.64 -0.65 -0.12
N PRO A 20 -4.26 -1.50 0.73
CA PRO A 20 -5.02 -2.64 0.24
C PRO A 20 -6.24 -2.23 -0.59
N ALA A 21 -6.92 -1.13 -0.24
CA ALA A 21 -8.06 -0.63 -0.99
C ALA A 21 -7.66 -0.25 -2.42
N LEU A 22 -6.63 0.57 -2.59
CA LEU A 22 -6.16 1.03 -3.90
C LEU A 22 -5.53 -0.11 -4.71
N ILE A 23 -4.87 -1.07 -4.07
CA ILE A 23 -4.35 -2.27 -4.74
C ILE A 23 -5.51 -3.11 -5.30
N ALA A 24 -6.60 -3.29 -4.55
CA ALA A 24 -7.78 -4.01 -5.04
C ALA A 24 -8.44 -3.31 -6.25
N PHE A 25 -8.31 -1.99 -6.33
CA PHE A 25 -8.73 -1.18 -7.48
C PHE A 25 -7.71 -1.17 -8.64
N GLU A 26 -6.65 -1.98 -8.59
CA GLU A 26 -5.59 -2.03 -9.59
C GLU A 26 -4.97 -0.64 -9.86
N ALA A 27 -4.87 0.19 -8.80
CA ALA A 27 -4.34 1.53 -8.92
C ALA A 27 -2.88 1.53 -9.39
N ARG A 28 -2.49 2.61 -10.07
CA ARG A 28 -1.11 2.89 -10.46
C ARG A 28 -0.60 4.12 -9.71
N VAL A 29 0.71 4.19 -9.49
CA VAL A 29 1.36 5.29 -8.79
C VAL A 29 2.42 5.92 -9.69
N LYS A 30 2.34 7.24 -9.84
CA LYS A 30 3.34 8.04 -10.53
C LYS A 30 4.36 8.56 -9.52
N ILE A 31 5.62 8.37 -9.88
CA ILE A 31 6.79 8.76 -9.10
C ILE A 31 7.61 9.72 -9.97
N ALA A 32 7.89 10.90 -9.44
CA ALA A 32 8.70 11.92 -10.09
C ALA A 32 10.02 12.15 -9.35
N SER A 33 11.02 12.58 -10.09
CA SER A 33 12.36 12.98 -9.63
C SER A 33 12.86 14.14 -10.49
N LEU A 34 14.09 14.61 -10.26
CA LEU A 34 14.71 15.61 -11.14
C LEU A 34 15.07 15.02 -12.51
N GLU A 35 15.21 13.69 -12.60
CA GLU A 35 15.62 12.94 -13.78
C GLU A 35 14.43 12.52 -14.65
N GLY A 36 13.20 12.65 -14.16
CA GLY A 36 11.98 12.35 -14.90
C GLY A 36 10.89 11.69 -14.05
N GLU A 37 9.91 11.08 -14.73
CA GLU A 37 8.77 10.42 -14.12
C GLU A 37 8.68 8.95 -14.55
N ARG A 38 8.18 8.10 -13.65
CA ARG A 38 7.81 6.71 -13.93
C ARG A 38 6.49 6.37 -13.28
N GLU A 39 5.78 5.41 -13.85
CA GLU A 39 4.53 4.89 -13.29
C GLU A 39 4.61 3.37 -13.13
N ILE A 40 4.19 2.88 -11.97
CA ILE A 40 4.16 1.44 -11.65
C ILE A 40 2.80 1.06 -11.07
N ALA A 41 2.48 -0.24 -11.06
CA ALA A 41 1.33 -0.73 -10.31
C ALA A 41 1.54 -0.45 -8.81
N LEU A 42 0.48 -0.06 -8.10
CA LEU A 42 0.58 0.23 -6.67
C LEU A 42 0.92 -1.03 -5.86
N SER A 43 0.58 -2.23 -6.35
CA SER A 43 1.02 -3.50 -5.77
C SER A 43 2.54 -3.63 -5.71
N ASP A 44 3.23 -3.11 -6.72
CA ASP A 44 4.68 -3.22 -6.87
C ASP A 44 5.41 -2.07 -6.15
N PHE A 45 4.67 -1.11 -5.61
CA PHE A 45 5.23 0.02 -4.86
C PHE A 45 5.76 -0.39 -3.48
N TYR A 46 5.18 -1.43 -2.88
CA TYR A 46 5.52 -1.90 -1.54
C TYR A 46 6.46 -3.09 -1.61
N THR A 47 7.61 -3.00 -0.92
CA THR A 47 8.67 -4.02 -0.98
C THR A 47 8.40 -5.24 -0.08
N GLY A 48 7.51 -5.08 0.91
CA GLY A 48 7.34 -6.04 1.99
C GLY A 48 8.45 -5.97 3.07
N GLU A 49 9.41 -5.06 2.97
CA GLU A 49 10.49 -4.89 3.95
C GLU A 49 10.18 -3.78 4.95
N GLY A 50 10.20 -4.08 6.25
CA GLY A 50 9.84 -3.07 7.26
C GLY A 50 10.78 -1.86 7.34
N LYS A 51 12.05 -2.01 6.91
CA LYS A 51 13.03 -0.90 6.94
C LYS A 51 12.87 0.05 5.75
N ASN A 52 12.54 -0.49 4.59
CA ASN A 52 12.36 0.26 3.34
C ASN A 52 11.02 -0.15 2.73
N PRO A 53 9.88 0.31 3.29
CA PRO A 53 8.56 -0.23 2.96
C PRO A 53 8.08 0.08 1.53
N THR A 54 8.78 0.97 0.82
CA THR A 54 8.44 1.39 -0.55
C THR A 54 9.66 1.30 -1.46
N VAL A 55 9.43 1.26 -2.78
CA VAL A 55 10.49 1.20 -3.81
C VAL A 55 11.12 2.56 -4.15
N LEU A 56 10.74 3.63 -3.43
CA LEU A 56 11.25 4.98 -3.70
C LEU A 56 12.76 5.05 -3.49
N GLN A 57 13.44 5.66 -4.43
CA GLN A 57 14.85 6.03 -4.32
C GLN A 57 15.00 7.45 -3.77
N ALA A 58 16.22 7.81 -3.36
CA ALA A 58 16.50 9.17 -2.92
C ALA A 58 16.19 10.18 -4.05
N GLY A 59 15.45 11.24 -3.72
CA GLY A 59 15.03 12.25 -4.70
C GLY A 59 13.73 11.91 -5.44
N GLU A 60 13.18 10.70 -5.27
CA GLU A 60 11.87 10.34 -5.81
C GLU A 60 10.72 10.74 -4.89
N MET A 61 9.60 11.15 -5.49
CA MET A 61 8.37 11.54 -4.80
C MET A 61 7.14 11.01 -5.53
N VAL A 62 6.17 10.49 -4.79
CA VAL A 62 4.85 10.17 -5.34
C VAL A 62 4.11 11.46 -5.67
N THR A 63 3.70 11.62 -6.93
CA THR A 63 2.99 12.82 -7.41
C THR A 63 1.55 12.55 -7.77
N GLN A 64 1.19 11.30 -8.09
CA GLN A 64 -0.17 10.95 -8.51
C GLN A 64 -0.47 9.48 -8.17
N ILE A 65 -1.72 9.22 -7.82
CA ILE A 65 -2.31 7.88 -7.81
C ILE A 65 -3.46 7.91 -8.83
N SER A 66 -3.51 6.92 -9.71
CA SER A 66 -4.56 6.78 -10.71
C SER A 66 -5.30 5.45 -10.52
N ILE A 67 -6.63 5.48 -10.63
CA ILE A 67 -7.48 4.29 -10.61
C ILE A 67 -7.99 4.08 -12.04
N PRO A 68 -7.81 2.89 -12.63
CA PRO A 68 -8.24 2.62 -14.01
C PRO A 68 -9.76 2.81 -14.17
N GLU A 69 -10.17 3.34 -15.32
CA GLU A 69 -11.58 3.62 -15.62
C GLU A 69 -12.48 2.37 -15.54
N SER A 70 -11.91 1.20 -15.88
CA SER A 70 -12.57 -0.10 -15.75
C SER A 70 -13.08 -0.38 -14.33
N ALA A 71 -12.48 0.24 -13.32
CA ALA A 71 -12.83 0.01 -11.93
C ALA A 71 -13.90 0.97 -11.38
N TRP A 72 -14.33 1.99 -12.15
CA TRP A 72 -15.21 3.06 -11.65
C TRP A 72 -16.66 2.63 -11.35
N GLN A 73 -17.13 1.53 -11.94
CA GLN A 73 -18.50 1.00 -11.75
C GLN A 73 -18.53 -0.36 -11.05
N THR A 74 -17.45 -0.70 -10.36
CA THR A 74 -17.34 -1.97 -9.62
C THR A 74 -17.99 -1.90 -8.26
N LYS A 75 -18.31 -3.07 -7.68
CA LYS A 75 -18.72 -3.16 -6.27
C LYS A 75 -17.47 -3.38 -5.43
N SER A 76 -17.29 -2.58 -4.39
CA SER A 76 -16.11 -2.66 -3.52
C SER A 76 -16.47 -2.65 -2.04
N ALA A 77 -15.63 -3.27 -1.21
CA ALA A 77 -15.70 -3.13 0.23
C ALA A 77 -14.29 -3.11 0.85
N TYR A 78 -14.15 -2.37 1.95
CA TYR A 78 -12.99 -2.43 2.84
C TYR A 78 -13.46 -2.72 4.26
N VAL A 79 -12.82 -3.67 4.93
CA VAL A 79 -13.13 -4.05 6.31
C VAL A 79 -11.89 -3.84 7.17
N LYS A 80 -12.06 -3.09 8.27
CA LYS A 80 -11.03 -2.78 9.25
C LYS A 80 -11.35 -3.43 10.60
N LEU A 81 -10.47 -4.33 11.05
CA LEU A 81 -10.50 -4.86 12.41
C LEU A 81 -9.71 -3.94 13.36
N ARG A 82 -10.34 -3.52 14.45
CA ARG A 82 -9.76 -2.61 15.46
C ARG A 82 -10.47 -2.76 16.80
N SER A 83 -9.77 -2.47 17.89
CA SER A 83 -10.32 -2.56 19.25
C SER A 83 -11.19 -1.36 19.61
N ARG A 84 -10.76 -0.15 19.25
CA ARG A 84 -11.52 1.09 19.43
C ARG A 84 -12.28 1.45 18.16
N LYS A 85 -13.41 2.14 18.30
CA LYS A 85 -14.25 2.54 17.16
C LYS A 85 -13.66 3.67 16.30
N SER A 86 -12.58 4.32 16.75
CA SER A 86 -11.90 5.40 16.03
C SER A 86 -10.42 5.45 16.41
N ILE A 87 -9.62 6.19 15.63
CA ILE A 87 -8.18 6.48 15.82
C ILE A 87 -7.23 5.27 15.65
N ASP A 88 -7.65 4.06 15.99
CA ASP A 88 -6.83 2.85 15.83
C ASP A 88 -6.38 2.60 14.39
N PHE A 89 -5.11 2.21 14.24
CA PHE A 89 -4.61 1.52 13.05
C PHE A 89 -5.32 0.15 12.87
N PRO A 90 -5.39 -0.39 11.65
CA PRO A 90 -5.94 -1.74 11.44
C PRO A 90 -5.08 -2.78 12.16
N GLN A 91 -5.70 -3.60 13.03
CA GLN A 91 -5.12 -4.86 13.48
C GLN A 91 -5.07 -5.86 12.32
N ALA A 92 -6.11 -5.82 11.48
CA ALA A 92 -6.16 -6.42 10.16
C ALA A 92 -7.04 -5.55 9.26
N GLY A 93 -6.73 -5.52 7.97
CA GLY A 93 -7.51 -4.81 6.95
C GLY A 93 -7.62 -5.65 5.69
N ALA A 94 -8.79 -5.68 5.07
CA ALA A 94 -9.02 -6.40 3.82
C ALA A 94 -9.89 -5.56 2.88
N ALA A 95 -9.51 -5.51 1.61
CA ALA A 95 -10.26 -4.86 0.55
C ALA A 95 -10.62 -5.86 -0.55
N VAL A 96 -11.76 -5.63 -1.19
CA VAL A 96 -12.20 -6.41 -2.35
C VAL A 96 -12.88 -5.49 -3.36
N VAL A 97 -12.63 -5.76 -4.63
CA VAL A 97 -13.31 -5.14 -5.77
C VAL A 97 -13.84 -6.29 -6.63
N LEU A 98 -15.13 -6.24 -6.97
CA LEU A 98 -15.83 -7.24 -7.77
C LEU A 98 -16.31 -6.57 -9.07
N SER A 99 -15.86 -7.13 -10.19
CA SER A 99 -16.26 -6.77 -11.56
C SER A 99 -17.38 -7.65 -12.07
#